data_AF-A0A3D4QEA1-F1
#
_entry.id   AF-A0A3D4QEA1-F1
#
_cell.length_a   1.000
_cell.length_b   1.000
_cell.length_c   1.000
_cell.angle_alpha   90.00
_cell.angle_beta   90.00
_cell.angle_gamma   90.00
#
_symmetry.space_group_name_H-M   'P 1'
#
loop_
_entity.id
_entity.type
_entity.pdbx_description
1 polymer ?
#
loop_
_entity_poly.entity_id
_entity_poly.type
_entity_poly.pdbx_seq_one_letter_code
_entity_poly.pdbx_strand_id
1 'polypeptide(L)'
;MTPLNFLSLSIAGGALLAGQVTTAMVLLVLAGVVQIATWWRGDRALAASGSDIASATRLGDKSSVRAFEPPHTGSNYLLREFVYQIGRKHALKLRVIAIALMVLLPLLLLLSPVFHHLAAALAVLSHAAGVLTSRWLFFAQAEHVVGIYYGKR
;
A
#
# COMPACT_ATOMS: atom_id res chain seq x y z
N MET A 1 -0.09 -11.56 -2.99
CA MET A 1 -1.26 -10.65 -2.91
C MET A 1 -1.13 -9.43 -3.79
N THR A 2 0.08 -8.95 -4.04
CA THR A 2 0.34 -7.81 -4.93
C THR A 2 -0.27 -7.97 -6.33
N PRO A 3 -0.14 -9.11 -7.06
CA PRO A 3 -0.79 -9.26 -8.37
C PRO A 3 -2.32 -9.18 -8.29
N LEU A 4 -2.91 -9.85 -7.29
CA LEU A 4 -4.36 -9.85 -7.08
C LEU A 4 -4.89 -8.43 -6.84
N ASN A 5 -4.20 -7.64 -6.00
CA ASN A 5 -4.59 -6.27 -5.72
C ASN A 5 -4.46 -5.33 -6.94
N PHE A 6 -3.41 -5.53 -7.76
CA PHE A 6 -3.29 -4.79 -9.02
C PHE A 6 -4.41 -5.15 -9.99
N LEU A 7 -4.65 -6.44 -10.22
CA LEU A 7 -5.69 -6.91 -11.15
C LEU A 7 -7.09 -6.46 -10.71
N SER A 8 -7.42 -6.57 -9.42
CA SER A 8 -8.73 -6.14 -8.92
C SER A 8 -8.97 -4.65 -9.14
N LEU A 9 -7.96 -3.81 -8.88
CA LEU A 9 -8.06 -2.37 -9.10
C LEU A 9 -8.09 -2.01 -10.60
N SER A 10 -7.30 -2.70 -11.44
CA SER A 10 -7.32 -2.49 -12.88
C SER A 10 -8.65 -2.87 -13.52
N ILE A 11 -9.27 -3.99 -13.12
CA ILE A 11 -10.56 -4.42 -13.66
C ILE A 11 -11.69 -3.52 -13.15
N ALA A 12 -11.67 -3.10 -11.88
CA ALA A 12 -12.63 -2.13 -11.34
C ALA A 12 -12.55 -0.78 -12.06
N GLY A 13 -11.34 -0.22 -12.21
CA GLY A 13 -11.11 1.03 -12.93
C GLY A 13 -11.47 0.92 -14.42
N GLY A 14 -11.17 -0.22 -15.05
CA GLY A 14 -11.56 -0.50 -16.44
C GLY A 14 -13.07 -0.53 -16.64
N ALA A 15 -13.81 -1.21 -15.75
CA ALA A 15 -15.27 -1.23 -15.78
C ALA A 15 -15.88 0.18 -15.59
N LEU A 16 -15.27 0.98 -14.71
CA LEU A 16 -15.68 2.37 -14.47
C LEU A 16 -15.47 3.25 -15.71
N LEU A 17 -14.31 3.15 -16.36
CA LEU A 17 -14.01 3.86 -17.61
C LEU A 17 -14.86 3.39 -18.79
N ALA A 18 -15.23 2.11 -18.81
CA ALA A 18 -16.11 1.54 -19.83
C ALA A 18 -17.60 1.88 -19.62
N GLY A 19 -17.95 2.63 -18.57
CA GLY A 19 -19.34 3.00 -18.26
C GLY A 19 -20.21 1.83 -17.80
N GLN A 20 -19.61 0.69 -17.41
CA GLN A 20 -20.34 -0.50 -16.96
C GLN A 20 -20.73 -0.37 -15.50
N VAL A 21 -21.71 0.49 -15.19
CA VAL A 21 -22.06 0.95 -13.83
C VAL A 21 -22.24 -0.19 -12.84
N THR A 22 -23.14 -1.15 -13.11
CA THR A 22 -23.43 -2.27 -12.19
C THR A 22 -22.19 -3.13 -11.94
N THR A 23 -21.45 -3.47 -13.00
CA THR A 23 -20.22 -4.26 -12.91
C THR A 23 -19.13 -3.51 -12.15
N ALA A 24 -18.97 -2.21 -12.42
CA ALA A 24 -18.03 -1.33 -11.74
C ALA A 24 -18.31 -1.27 -10.24
N MET A 25 -19.57 -1.14 -9.81
CA MET A 25 -19.93 -1.13 -8.40
C MET A 25 -19.51 -2.42 -7.68
N VAL A 26 -19.82 -3.59 -8.27
CA VAL A 26 -19.42 -4.88 -7.69
C VAL A 26 -17.90 -5.00 -7.60
N LEU A 27 -17.20 -4.64 -8.68
CA LEU A 27 -15.74 -4.72 -8.74
C LEU A 27 -15.05 -3.73 -7.79
N LEU A 28 -15.60 -2.53 -7.59
CA LEU A 28 -15.09 -1.55 -6.62
C LEU A 28 -15.14 -2.10 -5.19
N VAL A 29 -16.25 -2.74 -4.81
CA VAL A 29 -16.39 -3.38 -3.49
C VAL A 29 -15.36 -4.51 -3.35
N LEU A 30 -15.26 -5.39 -4.35
CA LEU A 30 -14.29 -6.50 -4.35
C LEU A 30 -12.85 -5.99 -4.25
N ALA A 31 -12.50 -4.95 -5.01
CA ALA A 31 -11.17 -4.34 -4.95
C ALA A 31 -10.89 -3.71 -3.58
N GLY A 32 -11.89 -3.08 -2.95
CA GLY A 32 -11.80 -2.60 -1.57
C GLY A 32 -11.47 -3.70 -0.57
N VAL A 33 -12.17 -4.83 -0.65
CA VAL A 33 -11.91 -6.01 0.19
C VAL A 33 -10.49 -6.55 -0.02
N VAL A 34 -10.06 -6.69 -1.29
CA VAL A 34 -8.70 -7.14 -1.62
C VAL A 34 -7.64 -6.17 -1.09
N GLN A 35 -7.87 -4.86 -1.18
CA GLN A 35 -6.95 -3.84 -0.66
C GLN A 35 -6.81 -3.95 0.87
N ILE A 36 -7.93 -4.08 1.60
CA ILE A 36 -7.92 -4.26 3.06
C ILE A 36 -7.18 -5.56 3.43
N ALA A 37 -7.48 -6.67 2.75
CA ALA A 37 -6.82 -7.95 2.98
C ALA A 37 -5.32 -7.91 2.66
N THR A 38 -4.90 -7.05 1.72
CA THR A 38 -3.50 -6.82 1.37
C THR A 38 -2.78 -6.07 2.49
N TRP A 39 -3.38 -5.03 3.06
CA TRP A 39 -2.82 -4.33 4.21
C TRP A 39 -2.73 -5.24 5.44
N TRP A 40 -3.80 -5.99 5.74
CA TRP A 40 -3.81 -6.89 6.89
C TRP A 40 -2.72 -7.96 6.84
N ARG A 41 -2.44 -8.51 5.65
CA ARG A 41 -1.32 -9.44 5.45
C ARG A 41 0.03 -8.75 5.46
N GLY A 42 0.14 -7.58 4.83
CA GLY A 42 1.38 -6.79 4.79
C GLY A 42 1.87 -6.41 6.19
N ASP A 43 0.95 -5.97 7.06
CA ASP A 43 1.27 -5.57 8.44
C ASP A 43 1.83 -6.74 9.29
N ARG A 44 1.58 -7.99 8.90
CA ARG A 44 2.07 -9.19 9.58
C ARG A 44 3.27 -9.84 8.90
N ALA A 45 3.57 -9.48 7.65
CA ALA A 45 4.52 -10.19 6.81
C ALA A 45 5.96 -10.14 7.35
N LEU A 46 6.40 -8.99 7.85
CA LEU A 46 7.75 -8.84 8.41
C LEU A 46 7.92 -9.64 9.70
N ALA A 47 6.95 -9.57 10.62
CA ALA A 47 6.97 -10.36 11.85
C ALA A 47 6.96 -11.88 11.54
N ALA A 48 6.25 -12.29 10.50
CA ALA A 48 6.18 -13.68 10.07
C ALA A 48 7.43 -14.16 9.30
N SER A 49 8.25 -13.28 8.73
CA SER A 49 9.41 -13.69 7.93
C SER A 49 10.55 -14.25 8.79
N GLY A 50 10.56 -13.93 10.09
CA GLY A 50 11.63 -14.34 11.02
C GLY A 50 13.02 -13.81 10.63
N SER A 51 13.09 -12.85 9.70
CA SER A 51 14.36 -12.38 9.14
C SER A 51 15.04 -11.44 10.13
N ASP A 52 16.26 -11.78 10.51
CA ASP A 52 17.13 -10.99 11.35
C ASP A 52 18.53 -10.84 10.73
N ILE A 53 19.41 -10.11 11.41
CA ILE A 53 20.77 -9.86 10.93
C ILE A 53 21.57 -11.16 10.74
N ALA A 54 21.26 -12.23 11.49
CA ALA A 54 21.93 -13.52 11.38
C ALA A 54 21.47 -14.27 10.12
N SER A 55 20.17 -14.24 9.79
CA SER A 55 19.63 -14.76 8.53
C SER A 55 20.16 -13.98 7.31
N ALA A 56 20.30 -12.65 7.43
CA ALA A 56 20.79 -11.79 6.35
C ALA A 56 22.28 -11.98 6.06
N THR A 57 23.07 -12.30 7.08
CA THR A 57 24.52 -12.55 6.95
C THR A 57 24.88 -14.03 6.78
N ARG A 58 23.87 -14.93 6.78
CA ARG A 58 24.04 -16.39 6.84
C ARG A 58 24.90 -16.85 8.02
N LEU A 59 24.87 -16.09 9.12
CA LEU A 59 25.55 -16.41 10.38
C LEU A 59 24.58 -17.02 11.42
N GLY A 60 23.42 -17.51 10.99
CA GLY A 60 22.33 -18.03 11.83
C GLY A 60 22.72 -19.15 12.81
N ASP A 61 23.78 -19.91 12.52
CA ASP A 61 24.28 -20.98 13.39
C ASP A 61 25.10 -20.45 14.59
N LYS A 62 25.42 -19.15 14.61
CA LYS A 62 26.22 -18.50 15.67
C LYS A 62 25.32 -17.70 16.61
N SER A 63 25.61 -17.76 17.92
CA SER A 63 24.89 -17.00 18.95
C SER A 63 24.82 -15.50 18.63
N SER A 64 23.67 -14.86 18.92
CA SER A 64 23.36 -13.42 18.81
C SER A 64 24.32 -12.58 17.95
N VAL A 65 24.02 -12.46 16.66
CA VAL A 65 24.77 -11.59 15.75
C VAL A 65 24.39 -10.13 16.02
N ARG A 66 25.40 -9.26 16.21
CA ARG A 66 25.22 -7.81 16.37
C ARG A 66 26.17 -7.05 15.46
N ALA A 67 25.74 -5.90 14.95
CA ALA A 67 26.62 -5.01 14.21
C ALA A 67 27.69 -4.43 15.15
N PHE A 68 28.97 -4.53 14.76
CA PHE A 68 30.09 -3.95 15.51
C PHE A 68 30.21 -2.44 15.24
N GLU A 69 30.14 -2.05 13.97
CA GLU A 69 30.07 -0.66 13.52
C GLU A 69 29.04 -0.53 12.39
N PRO A 70 28.46 0.66 12.19
CA PRO A 70 27.66 0.92 11.00
C PRO A 70 28.53 0.74 9.74
N PRO A 71 27.98 0.23 8.62
CA PRO A 71 28.66 0.10 7.32
C PRO A 71 29.18 1.40 6.68
N HIS A 72 29.08 2.52 7.40
CA HIS A 72 29.34 3.88 6.94
C HIS A 72 29.66 4.77 8.13
N THR A 73 30.68 5.60 7.99
CA THR A 73 31.14 6.60 8.97
C THR A 73 30.42 7.94 8.86
N GLY A 74 29.48 8.10 7.91
CA GLY A 74 28.70 9.32 7.68
C GLY A 74 27.26 9.06 7.20
N SER A 75 26.42 10.10 7.15
CA SER A 75 25.04 9.97 6.64
C SER A 75 25.04 9.67 5.14
N ASN A 76 24.28 8.67 4.68
CA ASN A 76 24.08 8.43 3.25
C ASN A 76 22.66 8.82 2.79
N TYR A 77 22.47 8.87 1.47
CA TYR A 77 21.18 9.14 0.85
C TYR A 77 20.07 8.18 1.33
N LEU A 78 20.40 6.90 1.52
CA LEU A 78 19.45 5.89 1.96
C LEU A 78 18.88 6.19 3.36
N LEU A 79 19.69 6.71 4.27
CA LEU A 79 19.25 7.10 5.62
C LEU A 79 18.37 8.36 5.62
N ARG A 80 18.50 9.25 4.63
CA ARG A 80 17.65 10.45 4.53
C ARG A 80 16.35 10.18 3.76
N GLU A 81 16.42 9.35 2.72
CA GLU A 81 15.31 9.07 1.81
C GLU A 81 14.41 7.92 2.29
N PHE A 82 14.98 6.83 2.83
CA PHE A 82 14.22 5.62 3.21
C PHE A 82 13.80 5.58 4.69
N VAL A 83 14.18 6.57 5.50
CA VAL A 83 13.75 6.71 6.92
C VAL A 83 12.62 7.74 7.05
N TYR A 84 11.85 7.97 5.99
CA TYR A 84 10.68 8.85 6.05
C TYR A 84 9.59 8.24 6.95
N GLN A 85 9.58 8.68 8.21
CA GLN A 85 8.59 8.29 9.23
C GLN A 85 7.17 8.78 8.92
N ILE A 86 6.98 9.63 7.90
CA ILE A 86 5.69 10.24 7.55
C ILE A 86 4.66 9.17 7.19
N GLY A 87 5.07 8.18 6.38
CA GLY A 87 4.20 7.07 5.97
C GLY A 87 3.68 6.28 7.16
N ARG A 88 4.53 5.98 8.15
CA ARG A 88 4.14 5.24 9.37
C ARG A 88 3.24 6.05 10.29
N LYS A 89 3.59 7.32 10.56
CA LYS A 89 2.82 8.21 11.46
C LYS A 89 1.39 8.46 10.97
N HIS A 90 1.19 8.52 9.65
CA HIS A 90 -0.11 8.84 9.04
C HIS A 90 -0.75 7.67 8.30
N ALA A 91 -0.20 6.46 8.40
CA ALA A 91 -0.66 5.28 7.67
C ALA A 91 -2.17 5.06 7.80
N LEU A 92 -2.70 5.06 9.03
CA LEU A 92 -4.12 4.82 9.25
C LEU A 92 -4.99 5.88 8.56
N LYS A 93 -4.64 7.16 8.69
CA LYS A 93 -5.36 8.28 8.05
C LYS A 93 -5.35 8.12 6.52
N LEU A 94 -4.20 7.79 5.95
CA LEU A 94 -4.05 7.60 4.51
C LEU A 94 -4.80 6.35 4.00
N ARG A 95 -4.89 5.28 4.80
CA ARG A 95 -5.71 4.10 4.46
C ARG A 95 -7.19 4.44 4.41
N VAL A 96 -7.68 5.22 5.38
CA VAL A 96 -9.06 5.71 5.39
C VAL A 96 -9.33 6.59 4.17
N ILE A 97 -8.45 7.55 3.86
CA ILE A 97 -8.57 8.41 2.68
C ILE A 97 -8.57 7.56 1.40
N ALA A 98 -7.66 6.59 1.28
CA ALA A 98 -7.58 5.72 0.11
C ALA A 98 -8.87 4.92 -0.10
N ILE A 99 -9.42 4.28 0.95
CA ILE A 99 -10.69 3.52 0.87
C ILE A 99 -11.87 4.44 0.55
N ALA A 100 -11.93 5.60 1.21
CA ALA A 100 -12.99 6.58 0.99
C ALA A 100 -13.00 7.04 -0.47
N LEU A 101 -11.84 7.39 -1.03
CA LEU A 101 -11.73 7.87 -2.41
C LEU A 101 -11.82 6.76 -3.45
N MET A 102 -11.22 5.59 -3.20
CA MET A 102 -11.16 4.53 -4.22
C MET A 102 -12.42 3.65 -4.27
N VAL A 103 -13.24 3.64 -3.21
CA VAL A 103 -14.42 2.76 -3.13
C VAL A 103 -15.67 3.56 -2.76
N LEU A 104 -15.70 4.16 -1.56
CA LEU A 104 -16.94 4.69 -1.00
C LEU A 104 -17.51 5.86 -1.83
N LEU A 105 -16.68 6.85 -2.14
CA LEU A 105 -17.10 8.03 -2.90
C LEU A 105 -17.54 7.66 -4.34
N PRO A 106 -16.79 6.86 -5.12
CA PRO A 106 -17.26 6.36 -6.41
C PRO A 106 -18.60 5.62 -6.34
N LEU A 107 -18.80 4.76 -5.34
CA LEU A 107 -20.07 4.02 -5.17
C LEU A 107 -21.24 4.98 -4.91
N LEU A 108 -21.05 5.97 -4.04
CA LEU A 108 -22.08 6.97 -3.76
C LEU A 108 -22.41 7.82 -4.99
N LEU A 109 -21.40 8.18 -5.79
CA LEU A 109 -21.58 8.93 -7.03
C LEU A 109 -22.32 8.11 -8.09
N LEU A 110 -22.02 6.81 -8.22
CA LEU A 110 -22.70 5.92 -9.18
C LEU A 110 -24.14 5.58 -8.78
N LEU A 111 -24.46 5.60 -7.49
CA LEU A 111 -25.82 5.43 -6.97
C LEU A 111 -26.69 6.69 -7.13
N SER A 112 -26.07 7.86 -7.31
CA SER A 112 -26.80 9.12 -7.45
C SER A 112 -27.53 9.20 -8.79
N PRO A 113 -28.84 9.50 -8.80
CA PRO A 113 -29.60 9.69 -10.04
C PRO A 113 -29.25 11.00 -10.77
N VAL A 114 -28.49 11.90 -10.14
CA VAL A 114 -28.27 13.28 -10.60
C VAL A 114 -26.92 13.40 -11.32
N PHE A 115 -26.88 14.15 -12.43
CA PHE A 115 -25.68 14.50 -13.20
C PHE A 115 -24.85 13.30 -13.66
N HIS A 116 -25.47 12.31 -14.33
CA HIS A 116 -24.84 11.03 -14.69
C HIS A 116 -23.41 11.12 -15.27
N HIS A 117 -23.15 12.00 -16.24
CA HIS A 117 -21.79 12.13 -16.82
C HIS A 117 -20.79 12.82 -15.89
N LEU A 118 -21.20 13.86 -15.18
CA LEU A 118 -20.33 14.55 -14.21
C LEU A 118 -20.04 13.65 -13.00
N ALA A 119 -21.06 12.94 -12.51
CA ALA A 119 -20.93 11.96 -11.43
C ALA A 119 -19.99 10.82 -11.84
N ALA A 120 -20.10 10.29 -13.07
CA ALA A 120 -19.18 9.30 -13.60
C ALA A 120 -17.74 9.83 -13.69
N ALA A 121 -17.53 11.06 -14.19
CA ALA A 121 -16.21 11.68 -14.25
C ALA A 121 -15.59 11.85 -12.85
N LEU A 122 -16.38 12.33 -11.88
CA LEU A 122 -15.95 12.45 -10.48
C LEU A 122 -15.67 11.09 -9.84
N ALA A 123 -16.44 10.05 -10.19
CA ALA A 123 -16.20 8.68 -9.72
C ALA A 123 -14.86 8.14 -10.24
N VAL A 124 -14.54 8.38 -11.51
CA VAL A 124 -13.23 8.01 -12.10
C VAL A 124 -12.09 8.75 -11.41
N LEU A 125 -12.20 10.07 -11.25
CA LEU A 125 -11.15 10.89 -10.65
C LEU A 125 -10.92 10.54 -9.18
N SER A 126 -12.00 10.37 -8.41
CA SER A 126 -11.89 9.93 -7.01
C SER A 126 -11.30 8.52 -6.91
N HIS A 127 -11.73 7.59 -7.76
CA HIS A 127 -11.17 6.24 -7.80
C HIS A 127 -9.66 6.27 -8.04
N ALA A 128 -9.22 6.98 -9.07
CA ALA A 128 -7.81 7.13 -9.40
C ALA A 128 -7.00 7.78 -8.27
N ALA A 129 -7.52 8.84 -7.64
CA ALA A 129 -6.87 9.53 -6.53
C ALA A 129 -6.70 8.61 -5.30
N GLY A 130 -7.71 7.81 -4.98
CA GLY A 130 -7.63 6.83 -3.89
C GLY A 130 -6.64 5.70 -4.20
N VAL A 131 -6.60 5.21 -5.43
CA VAL A 131 -5.59 4.21 -5.88
C VAL A 131 -4.18 4.78 -5.77
N LEU A 132 -3.94 5.99 -6.26
CA LEU A 132 -2.64 6.67 -6.15
C LEU A 132 -2.22 6.83 -4.69
N THR A 133 -3.14 7.22 -3.81
CA THR A 133 -2.90 7.32 -2.36
C THR A 133 -2.48 5.97 -1.78
N SER A 134 -3.20 4.90 -2.13
CA SER A 134 -2.86 3.54 -1.67
C SER A 134 -1.50 3.06 -2.20
N ARG A 135 -1.16 3.40 -3.45
CA ARG A 135 0.12 3.01 -4.07
C ARG A 135 1.28 3.77 -3.46
N TRP A 136 1.12 5.07 -3.26
CA TRP A 136 2.09 5.88 -2.55
C TRP A 136 2.33 5.34 -1.14
N LEU A 137 1.26 5.00 -0.41
CA LEU A 137 1.38 4.41 0.93
C LEU A 137 2.15 3.08 0.91
N PHE A 138 1.92 2.22 -0.08
CA PHE A 138 2.67 0.97 -0.21
C PHE A 138 4.17 1.19 -0.31
N PHE A 139 4.62 2.16 -1.11
CA PHE A 139 6.04 2.51 -1.21
C PHE A 139 6.57 3.20 0.05
N ALA A 140 5.79 4.10 0.64
CA ALA A 140 6.17 4.80 1.87
C ALA A 140 6.26 3.87 3.10
N GLN A 141 5.53 2.75 3.08
CA GLN A 141 5.57 1.72 4.13
C GLN A 141 6.57 0.60 3.85
N ALA A 142 7.13 0.51 2.64
CA ALA A 142 8.03 -0.57 2.30
C ALA A 142 9.29 -0.50 3.18
N GLU A 143 9.37 -1.40 4.16
CA GLU A 143 10.55 -1.54 4.98
C GLU A 143 11.64 -2.19 4.13
N HIS A 144 12.63 -1.39 3.74
CA HIS A 144 13.75 -1.91 2.99
C HIS A 144 14.51 -2.88 3.88
N VAL A 145 14.65 -4.12 3.42
CA VAL A 145 15.43 -5.21 4.05
C VAL A 145 16.86 -4.77 4.43
N VAL A 146 17.35 -3.73 3.76
CA VAL A 146 18.57 -2.98 4.09
C VAL A 146 18.62 -2.53 5.55
N GLY A 147 17.49 -2.15 6.18
CA GLY A 147 17.41 -1.82 7.60
C GLY A 147 17.87 -2.95 8.52
N ILE A 148 17.62 -4.21 8.12
CA ILE A 148 18.07 -5.42 8.84
C ILE A 148 19.60 -5.49 8.85
N TYR A 149 20.26 -5.10 7.75
CA TYR A 149 21.73 -5.03 7.69
C TYR A 149 22.31 -3.94 8.61
N TYR A 150 21.57 -2.85 8.81
CA TYR A 150 21.93 -1.78 9.74
C TYR A 150 21.54 -2.05 11.20
N GLY A 151 20.94 -3.21 11.50
CA GLY A 151 20.43 -3.53 12.85
C GLY A 151 19.32 -2.58 13.32
N LYS A 152 18.70 -1.82 12.41
CA LYS A 152 17.62 -0.89 12.70
C LYS A 152 16.29 -1.57 12.34
N ARG A 153 15.53 -1.92 13.37
CA ARG A 153 14.10 -2.27 13.26
C ARG A 153 13.27 -0.97 13.37
#